data_AF-A0A1I0WAU2-F1
#
_entry.id   AF-A0A1I0WAU2-F1
#
_cell.length_a   1.000
_cell.length_b   1.000
_cell.length_c   1.000
_cell.angle_alpha   90.00
_cell.angle_beta   90.00
_cell.angle_gamma   90.00
#
_symmetry.space_group_name_H-M   'P 1'
#
loop_
_entity.id
_entity.type
_entity.pdbx_description
1 polymer ?
#
loop_
_entity_poly.entity_id
_entity_poly.type
_entity_poly.pdbx_seq_one_letter_code
_entity_poly.pdbx_strand_id
1 'polypeptide(L)' 'MSTRHRPWDLLVVGGGTAGLVGATAAAPLGARAALVGLRRASTPDGDRPG' A
#
# COMPACT_ATOMS: atom_id res chain seq x y z
N MET A 1 -14.33 -24.24 10.97
CA MET A 1 -13.84 -23.52 9.78
C MET A 1 -13.55 -22.08 10.21
N SER A 2 -12.28 -21.72 10.43
CA SER A 2 -11.94 -20.40 10.98
C SER A 2 -11.89 -19.36 9.86
N THR A 3 -12.90 -18.51 9.78
CA THR A 3 -12.88 -17.34 8.88
C THR A 3 -11.86 -16.34 9.43
N ARG A 4 -10.68 -16.26 8.80
CA ARG A 4 -9.73 -15.20 9.13
C ARG A 4 -10.39 -13.87 8.77
N HIS A 5 -10.73 -13.09 9.79
CA HIS A 5 -11.25 -11.75 9.60
C HIS A 5 -10.12 -10.91 8.98
N ARG A 6 -10.21 -10.62 7.68
CA ARG A 6 -9.32 -9.66 7.02
C ARG A 6 -9.82 -8.26 7.41
N PRO A 7 -8.97 -7.35 7.87
CA PRO A 7 -9.43 -6.02 8.28
C PRO A 7 -9.67 -5.07 7.09
N TRP A 8 -9.46 -5.53 5.85
CA TRP A 8 -9.62 -4.78 4.61
C TRP A 8 -10.40 -5.58 3.56
N ASP A 9 -11.18 -4.88 2.75
CA ASP A 9 -12.01 -5.42 1.66
C ASP A 9 -11.28 -5.35 0.31
N LEU A 10 -10.32 -4.43 0.19
CA LEU A 10 -9.50 -4.23 -1.00
C LEU A 10 -8.02 -4.06 -0.62
N LEU A 11 -7.14 -4.82 -1.26
CA LEU A 11 -5.68 -4.64 -1.17
C LEU A 11 -5.15 -4.10 -2.50
N VAL A 12 -4.57 -2.89 -2.46
CA VAL A 12 -3.95 -2.21 -3.60
C VAL A 12 -2.44 -2.36 -3.51
N VAL A 13 -1.82 -2.88 -4.58
CA VAL A 13 -0.37 -3.01 -4.70
C VAL A 13 0.16 -1.97 -5.68
N GLY A 14 0.95 -1.02 -5.16
CA GLY A 14 1.51 0.11 -5.90
C GLY A 14 0.84 1.44 -5.55
N GLY A 15 1.65 2.42 -5.17
CA GLY A 15 1.21 3.79 -4.83
C GLY A 15 1.19 4.78 -6.00
N GLY A 16 1.18 4.28 -7.25
CA GLY A 16 1.03 5.11 -8.44
C GLY A 16 -0.40 5.58 -8.65
N THR A 17 -0.63 6.37 -9.70
CA THR A 17 -1.95 6.96 -10.02
C THR A 17 -3.08 5.94 -10.03
N ALA A 18 -2.89 4.80 -10.70
CA ALA A 18 -3.92 3.75 -10.77
C ALA A 18 -4.27 3.17 -9.39
N GLY A 19 -3.26 2.98 -8.53
CA GLY A 19 -3.46 2.46 -7.17
C GLY A 19 -4.23 3.44 -6.29
N LEU A 20 -3.87 4.72 -6.33
CA LEU A 20 -4.56 5.77 -5.59
C LEU A 20 -6.01 5.95 -6.09
N VAL A 21 -6.20 6.02 -7.41
CA VAL A 21 -7.55 6.15 -8.00
C VAL A 21 -8.43 4.97 -7.62
N GLY A 22 -7.92 3.73 -7.71
CA GLY A 22 -8.68 2.54 -7.31
C GLY A 22 -9.03 2.53 -5.82
N ALA A 23 -8.08 2.89 -4.94
CA ALA A 23 -8.32 2.98 -3.50
C ALA A 23 -9.37 4.06 -3.16
N THR A 24 -9.27 5.24 -3.76
CA THR A 24 -10.20 6.35 -3.55
C THR A 24 -11.58 6.04 -4.12
N ALA A 25 -11.66 5.37 -5.27
CA ALA A 25 -12.94 4.95 -5.86
C ALA A 25 -13.67 3.90 -4.99
N ALA A 26 -12.94 3.11 -4.20
CA ALA A 26 -13.51 2.11 -3.31
C ALA A 26 -14.06 2.72 -1.99
N ALA A 27 -13.55 3.87 -1.55
CA ALA A 27 -13.99 4.54 -0.32
C ALA A 27 -15.51 4.87 -0.29
N PRO A 28 -16.12 5.48 -1.33
CA PRO A 28 -17.56 5.76 -1.32
C PRO A 28 -18.43 4.49 -1.34
N LEU A 29 -17.85 3.33 -1.68
CA LEU A 29 -18.53 2.03 -1.61
C LEU A 29 -18.48 1.42 -0.19
N GLY A 30 -17.89 2.12 0.78
CA GLY A 30 -17.73 1.64 2.15
C GLY A 30 -16.60 0.63 2.35
N ALA A 31 -15.76 0.41 1.32
CA ALA A 31 -14.66 -0.54 1.38
C ALA A 31 -13.49 -0.02 2.21
N ARG A 32 -12.93 -0.87 3.08
CA ARG A 32 -11.67 -0.63 3.77
C ARG A 32 -10.51 -1.01 2.86
N ALA A 33 -9.97 -0.02 2.15
CA ALA A 33 -8.84 -0.23 1.24
C ALA A 33 -7.49 -0.13 1.99
N ALA A 34 -6.62 -1.12 1.80
CA ALA A 34 -5.21 -1.10 2.22
C ALA A 34 -4.31 -0.90 0.99
N LEU A 35 -3.44 0.11 1.02
CA LEU A 35 -2.47 0.38 -0.04
C LEU A 35 -1.07 0.01 0.44
N VAL A 36 -0.36 -0.80 -0.36
CA VAL A 36 1.02 -1.17 -0.10
C VAL A 36 1.91 -0.75 -1.26
N GLY A 37 3.04 -0.12 -0.95
CA GLY A 37 4.01 0.33 -1.93
C GLY A 37 5.40 -0.21 -1.62
N LEU A 38 6.24 -0.31 -2.63
CA LEU A 38 7.66 -0.60 -2.43
C LEU A 38 8.33 0.64 -1.85
N ARG A 39 8.96 0.50 -0.69
CA ARG A 39 9.93 1.47 -0.19
C ARG A 39 11.31 0.92 -0.48
N ARG A 40 12.11 1.62 -1.30
CA ARG A 40 13.53 1.27 -1.39
C ARG A 40 14.16 1.58 -0.04
N ALA A 41 14.96 0.64 0.47
CA ALA A 41 15.84 0.93 1.58
C ALA A 41 16.78 2.04 1.11
N SER A 42 16.71 3.21 1.73
CA SER A 42 17.75 4.22 1.57
C SER A 42 18.99 3.67 2.26
N THR A 43 20.04 3.40 1.49
CA THR A 43 21.39 3.36 2.06
C THR A 43 21.60 4.73 2.73
N PRO A 44 22.03 4.80 4.00
CA PRO A 44 22.44 6.06 4.59
C PRO A 44 23.51 6.69 3.69
N ASP A 45 23.25 7.89 3.18
CA ASP A 45 24.24 8.66 2.43
C ASP A 45 25.29 9.12 3.44
N GLY A 46 26.50 8.54 3.41
CA GLY A 46 27.53 8.92 4.39
C GLY A 46 28.76 8.04 4.58
N ASP A 47 28.96 6.93 3.86
CA ASP A 47 30.21 6.15 3.96
C ASP A 47 30.88 5.99 2.58
N ARG A 48 31.20 7.13 1.93
CA ARG A 48 32.22 7.14 0.87
C ARG A 48 33.56 7.44 1.53
N PRO A 49 34.52 6.51 1.57
CA PRO A 49 35.90 6.87 1.83
C PRO A 49 36.41 7.73 0.67
N GLY A 50 37.12 8.81 1.01
CA GLY A 50 37.82 9.68 0.06
C GLY A 50 39.00 9.00 -0.61
#